data_AF-A0A967WPW0-F1
#
_entry.id   AF-A0A967WPW0-F1
#
_cell.length_a   1.000
_cell.length_b   1.000
_cell.length_c   1.000
_cell.angle_alpha   90.00
_cell.angle_beta   90.00
_cell.angle_gamma   90.00
#
_symmetry.space_group_name_H-M   'P 1'
#
loop_
_entity.id
_entity.type
_entity.pdbx_description
1 polymer ?
#
loop_
_entity_poly.entity_id
_entity_poly.type
_entity_poly.pdbx_seq_one_letter_code
_entity_poly.pdbx_strand_id
1 'polypeptide(L)'
;MKSRFVGSNVLQAWTAPNGAYVLVPYYEALGPLISEALAPPASERAQQRAFQVDVWNGTPDEGLGHVAAERLRWEGFAVVNVGPADKTYPRTQIVDFTTTSKGSAISWLMRLYRRDGGDVISQPTEGSAL
;
A
#
# COMPACT_ATOMS: atom_id res chain seq x y z
N MET A 1 -10.45 -5.54 -3.18
CA MET A 1 -11.27 -4.95 -2.09
C MET A 1 -11.11 -3.43 -2.12
N LYS A 2 -12.15 -2.65 -1.82
CA LYS A 2 -12.06 -1.20 -1.67
C LYS A 2 -11.73 -0.87 -0.20
N SER A 3 -10.59 -0.24 0.07
CA SER A 3 -10.27 0.27 1.42
C SER A 3 -10.80 1.68 1.60
N ARG A 4 -11.33 2.00 2.79
CA ARG A 4 -11.84 3.33 3.18
C ARG A 4 -11.26 3.68 4.55
N PHE A 5 -10.82 4.93 4.69
CA PHE A 5 -10.24 5.41 5.95
C PHE A 5 -11.29 6.14 6.77
N VAL A 6 -11.29 5.86 8.08
CA VAL A 6 -12.07 6.64 9.05
C VAL A 6 -11.22 7.85 9.44
N GLY A 7 -11.53 9.01 8.86
CA GLY A 7 -10.79 10.27 9.06
C GLY A 7 -11.56 11.30 9.89
N SER A 8 -10.99 12.50 10.03
CA SER A 8 -11.61 13.63 10.76
C SER A 8 -12.95 14.10 10.18
N ASN A 9 -13.30 13.67 8.96
CA ASN A 9 -14.59 13.92 8.33
C ASN A 9 -15.73 13.04 8.88
N VAL A 10 -15.40 11.94 9.55
CA VAL A 10 -16.38 10.98 10.12
C VAL A 10 -16.18 10.78 11.63
N LEU A 11 -15.24 11.51 12.24
CA LEU A 11 -14.90 11.46 13.65
C LEU A 11 -14.99 12.85 14.28
N GLN A 12 -15.37 12.87 15.56
CA GLN A 12 -15.30 14.04 16.42
C GLN A 12 -14.37 13.76 17.59
N ALA A 13 -13.54 14.74 17.96
CA ALA A 13 -12.84 14.70 19.22
C ALA A 13 -13.81 14.98 20.38
N TRP A 14 -13.76 14.16 21.42
CA TRP A 14 -14.58 14.32 22.61
C TRP A 14 -13.80 13.95 23.87
N THR A 15 -13.99 14.74 24.92
CA THR A 15 -13.46 14.45 26.24
C THR A 15 -14.56 13.85 27.10
N ALA A 16 -14.37 12.61 27.53
CA ALA A 16 -15.30 11.91 28.39
C ALA A 16 -15.36 12.55 29.79
N PRO A 17 -16.46 12.35 30.55
CA PRO A 17 -16.59 12.89 31.90
C PRO A 17 -15.48 12.45 32.87
N ASN A 18 -14.83 11.32 32.60
CA ASN A 18 -13.67 10.82 33.36
C ASN A 18 -12.32 11.44 32.92
N GLY A 19 -12.33 12.42 32.02
CA GLY A 19 -11.14 13.10 31.50
C GLY A 19 -10.45 12.42 30.33
N ALA A 20 -10.94 11.26 29.84
CA ALA A 20 -10.34 10.59 28.69
C ALA A 20 -10.60 11.34 27.38
N TYR A 21 -9.56 11.54 26.56
CA TYR A 21 -9.68 12.14 25.24
C TYR A 21 -9.81 11.05 24.17
N VAL A 22 -10.93 11.03 23.46
CA VAL A 22 -11.26 9.97 22.50
C VAL A 22 -11.80 10.54 21.19
N LEU A 23 -11.70 9.73 20.12
CA LEU A 23 -12.36 9.99 18.85
C LEU A 23 -13.68 9.22 18.81
N VAL A 24 -14.78 9.95 18.65
CA VAL A 24 -16.14 9.40 18.58
C VAL A 24 -16.65 9.50 17.14
N PRO A 25 -17.12 8.41 16.53
CA PRO A 25 -17.63 8.47 15.18
C PRO A 25 -19.01 9.13 15.08
N TYR A 26 -19.26 9.84 13.99
CA TYR A 26 -20.61 10.24 13.61
C TYR A 26 -21.33 9.00 13.06
N TYR A 27 -22.16 8.35 13.87
CA TYR A 27 -22.79 7.08 13.51
C TYR A 27 -23.58 7.14 12.20
N GLU A 28 -24.27 8.26 11.92
CA GLU A 28 -24.99 8.49 10.66
C GLU A 28 -24.06 8.48 9.42
N ALA A 29 -22.81 8.92 9.57
CA ALA A 29 -21.84 8.96 8.49
C ALA A 29 -21.11 7.62 8.27
N LEU A 30 -21.17 6.69 9.23
CA LEU A 30 -20.51 5.39 9.13
C LEU A 30 -21.22 4.44 8.17
N GLY A 31 -22.57 4.42 8.17
CA GLY A 31 -23.36 3.50 7.35
C GLY A 31 -22.99 3.52 5.86
N PRO A 32 -22.96 4.71 5.21
CA PRO A 32 -22.54 4.84 3.82
C PRO A 32 -21.09 4.43 3.59
N LEU A 33 -20.18 4.78 4.51
CA LEU A 33 -18.75 4.47 4.42
C LEU A 33 -18.49 2.96 4.48
N ILE A 34 -19.16 2.25 5.39
CA ILE A 34 -19.09 0.79 5.52
C ILE A 34 -19.68 0.13 4.26
N SER A 35 -20.86 0.59 3.82
CA SER A 35 -21.52 0.04 2.64
C SER A 35 -20.66 0.18 1.39
N GLU A 36 -19.97 1.31 1.23
CA GLU A 36 -19.06 1.53 0.11
C GLU A 36 -17.78 0.69 0.21
N ALA A 37 -17.23 0.51 1.42
CA ALA A 37 -16.05 -0.33 1.65
C ALA A 37 -16.33 -1.81 1.34
N LEU A 38 -17.52 -2.29 1.71
CA LEU A 38 -17.96 -3.67 1.47
C LEU A 38 -18.51 -3.90 0.06
N ALA A 39 -18.71 -2.85 -0.74
CA ALA A 39 -19.23 -2.99 -2.09
C ALA A 39 -18.28 -3.84 -2.95
N PRO A 40 -18.80 -4.78 -3.75
CA PRO A 40 -17.98 -5.60 -4.62
C PRO A 40 -17.16 -4.72 -5.58
N PRO A 41 -15.90 -5.09 -5.87
CA PRO A 41 -15.10 -4.35 -6.83
C PRO A 41 -15.77 -4.39 -8.22
N ALA A 42 -15.73 -3.27 -8.93
CA ALA A 42 -16.21 -3.21 -10.31
C ALA A 42 -15.52 -4.29 -11.17
N SER A 43 -16.31 -5.12 -11.83
CA SER A 43 -15.89 -6.33 -12.55
C SER A 43 -14.83 -6.08 -13.63
N GLU A 44 -14.74 -4.86 -14.15
CA GLU A 44 -13.80 -4.49 -15.21
C GLU A 44 -12.33 -4.39 -14.77
N ARG A 45 -12.05 -4.22 -13.46
CA ARG A 45 -10.65 -4.20 -12.96
C ARG A 45 -10.00 -5.59 -12.89
N ALA A 46 -10.78 -6.66 -12.98
CA ALA A 46 -10.28 -8.03 -12.79
C ALA A 46 -9.45 -8.56 -13.98
N GLN A 47 -9.38 -7.83 -15.11
CA GLN A 47 -8.76 -8.33 -16.35
C GLN A 47 -7.34 -7.82 -16.62
N GLN A 48 -6.83 -6.84 -15.87
CA GLN A 48 -5.42 -6.42 -15.99
C GLN A 48 -4.52 -7.31 -15.15
N ARG A 49 -3.49 -7.91 -15.76
CA ARG A 49 -2.44 -8.62 -15.01
C ARG A 49 -1.79 -7.65 -14.03
N ALA A 50 -1.90 -7.95 -12.75
CA ALA A 50 -1.28 -7.17 -11.69
C ALA A 50 0.24 -7.31 -11.75
N PHE A 51 0.98 -6.21 -11.58
CA PHE A 51 2.43 -6.24 -11.43
C PHE A 51 2.80 -7.01 -10.17
N GLN A 52 3.72 -7.96 -10.30
CA GLN A 52 4.23 -8.74 -9.16
C GLN A 52 5.34 -7.98 -8.44
N VAL A 53 5.31 -8.00 -7.12
CA VAL A 53 6.32 -7.33 -6.28
C VAL A 53 6.62 -8.16 -5.02
N ASP A 54 7.87 -8.07 -4.60
CA ASP A 54 8.33 -8.53 -3.28
C ASP A 54 8.49 -7.34 -2.34
N VAL A 55 8.13 -7.53 -1.07
CA VAL A 55 8.35 -6.55 -0.02
C VAL A 55 9.42 -7.03 0.93
N TRP A 56 10.55 -6.34 0.93
CA TRP A 56 11.66 -6.57 1.85
C TRP A 56 11.68 -5.49 2.94
N ASN A 57 11.36 -5.86 4.17
CA ASN A 57 11.28 -4.94 5.31
C ASN A 57 12.66 -4.67 5.89
N GLY A 58 13.21 -3.50 5.56
CA GLY A 58 14.46 -2.99 6.12
C GLY A 58 14.26 -2.09 7.34
N THR A 59 13.24 -2.34 8.17
CA THR A 59 13.00 -1.60 9.42
C THR A 59 13.03 -2.53 10.63
N PRO A 60 13.26 -2.01 11.85
CA PRO A 60 13.19 -2.83 13.08
C PRO A 60 11.78 -3.30 13.44
N ASP A 61 10.74 -2.74 12.84
CA ASP A 61 9.34 -3.08 13.10
C ASP A 61 8.86 -4.09 12.05
N GLU A 62 8.72 -5.36 12.47
CA GLU A 62 8.28 -6.46 11.60
C GLU A 62 6.90 -6.20 10.96
N GLY A 63 6.03 -5.44 11.62
CA GLY A 63 4.68 -5.13 11.14
C GLY A 63 4.66 -4.22 9.92
N LEU A 64 5.67 -3.36 9.75
CA LEU A 64 5.69 -2.38 8.66
C LEU A 64 5.81 -3.02 7.26
N GLY A 65 6.43 -4.19 7.15
CA GLY A 65 6.45 -4.96 5.90
C GLY A 65 5.04 -5.35 5.44
N HIS A 66 4.18 -5.78 6.37
CA HIS A 66 2.80 -6.14 6.06
C HIS A 66 1.92 -4.92 5.73
N VAL A 67 2.16 -3.78 6.39
CA VAL A 67 1.48 -2.51 6.06
C VAL A 67 1.84 -2.07 4.63
N ALA A 68 3.11 -2.15 4.25
CA ALA A 68 3.56 -1.84 2.90
C ALA A 68 2.93 -2.79 1.86
N ALA A 69 2.89 -4.10 2.16
CA ALA A 69 2.26 -5.09 1.30
C ALA A 69 0.76 -4.83 1.09
N GLU A 70 0.03 -4.51 2.15
CA GLU A 70 -1.39 -4.20 2.03
C GLU A 70 -1.64 -2.91 1.23
N ARG A 71 -0.79 -1.90 1.42
CA ARG A 71 -0.85 -0.68 0.62
C ARG A 71 -0.66 -0.96 -0.87
N LEU A 72 0.29 -1.82 -1.23
CA LEU A 72 0.54 -2.23 -2.62
C LEU A 72 -0.65 -2.98 -3.22
N ARG A 73 -1.29 -3.87 -2.46
CA ARG A 73 -2.50 -4.58 -2.89
C ARG A 73 -3.65 -3.62 -3.17
N TRP A 74 -3.80 -2.54 -2.40
CA TRP A 74 -4.81 -1.51 -2.66
C TRP A 74 -4.55 -0.72 -3.94
N GLU A 75 -3.28 -0.57 -4.31
CA GLU A 75 -2.88 0.03 -5.58
C GLU A 75 -2.98 -1.00 -6.73
N GLY A 76 -3.31 -2.27 -6.47
CA GLY A 76 -3.53 -3.29 -7.51
C GLY A 76 -2.28 -4.09 -7.88
N PHE A 77 -1.23 -4.04 -7.07
CA PHE A 77 -0.06 -4.92 -7.21
C PHE A 77 -0.33 -6.29 -6.59
N ALA A 78 0.27 -7.33 -7.18
CA ALA A 78 0.30 -8.67 -6.63
C ALA A 78 1.56 -8.82 -5.76
N VAL A 79 1.40 -8.73 -4.44
CA VAL A 79 2.51 -8.98 -3.50
C VAL A 79 2.71 -10.49 -3.36
N VAL A 80 3.83 -11.00 -3.86
CA VAL A 80 4.12 -12.45 -3.87
C VAL A 80 4.97 -12.88 -2.68
N ASN A 81 5.78 -11.99 -2.10
CA ASN A 81 6.54 -12.24 -0.89
C ASN A 81 6.58 -11.02 0.06
N VAL A 82 6.67 -11.28 1.37
CA VAL A 82 6.99 -10.29 2.41
C VAL A 82 8.01 -10.92 3.35
N GLY A 83 9.19 -10.33 3.47
CA GLY A 83 10.27 -10.85 4.30
C GLY A 83 11.18 -9.76 4.86
N PRO A 84 12.07 -10.08 5.81
CA PRO A 84 13.08 -9.14 6.30
C PRO A 84 14.11 -8.84 5.21
N ALA A 85 14.53 -7.58 5.11
CA ALA A 85 15.68 -7.24 4.26
C ALA A 85 17.00 -7.71 4.90
N ASP A 86 18.07 -7.71 4.11
CA ASP A 86 19.43 -8.06 4.56
C ASP A 86 19.98 -7.09 5.63
N LYS A 87 19.47 -5.85 5.64
CA LYS A 87 19.86 -4.80 6.59
C LYS A 87 18.78 -3.74 6.73
N THR A 88 18.99 -2.83 7.68
CA THR A 88 18.17 -1.63 7.81
C THR A 88 18.46 -0.65 6.67
N TYR A 89 17.41 -0.14 6.04
CA TYR A 89 17.50 0.87 5.00
C TYR A 89 16.93 2.20 5.49
N PRO A 90 17.66 3.33 5.34
CA PRO A 90 17.18 4.63 5.80
C PRO A 90 16.01 5.18 4.96
N ARG A 91 15.75 4.59 3.79
CA ARG A 91 14.72 4.96 2.84
C ARG A 91 14.34 3.74 1.99
N THR A 92 13.09 3.69 1.51
CA THR A 92 12.65 2.64 0.59
C THR A 92 13.47 2.68 -0.70
N GLN A 93 13.95 1.52 -1.16
CA GLN A 93 14.56 1.35 -2.47
C GLN A 93 13.62 0.55 -3.36
N ILE A 94 13.62 0.86 -4.66
CA ILE A 94 12.81 0.17 -5.66
C ILE A 94 13.79 -0.59 -6.56
N VAL A 95 13.76 -1.92 -6.51
CA VAL A 95 14.62 -2.77 -7.36
C VAL A 95 13.80 -3.25 -8.56
N ASP A 96 14.21 -2.85 -9.75
CA ASP A 96 13.55 -3.21 -11.01
C ASP A 96 14.24 -4.41 -11.65
N PHE A 97 13.56 -5.56 -11.66
CA PHE A 97 14.03 -6.78 -12.31
C PHE A 97 13.55 -6.92 -13.77
N THR A 98 12.77 -5.97 -14.28
CA THR A 98 12.23 -6.05 -15.64
C THR A 98 13.31 -5.77 -16.70
N THR A 99 13.18 -6.43 -17.85
CA THR A 99 14.10 -6.26 -18.99
C THR A 99 13.65 -5.20 -19.97
N THR A 100 12.44 -4.65 -19.80
CA THR A 100 11.86 -3.61 -20.65
C THR A 100 11.18 -2.52 -19.82
N SER A 101 11.37 -1.27 -20.24
CA SER A 101 10.72 -0.12 -19.62
C SER A 101 9.25 0.06 -20.03
N LYS A 102 8.81 -0.61 -21.10
CA LYS A 102 7.45 -0.44 -21.64
C LYS A 102 6.43 -1.03 -20.67
N GLY A 103 5.56 -0.18 -20.13
CA GLY A 103 4.54 -0.59 -19.16
C GLY A 103 5.08 -0.78 -17.75
N SER A 104 6.28 -0.29 -17.44
CA SER A 104 6.87 -0.42 -16.11
C SER A 104 6.05 0.32 -15.04
N ALA A 105 5.91 -0.32 -13.88
CA ALA A 105 5.22 0.24 -12.71
C ALA A 105 6.11 1.19 -11.87
N ILE A 106 7.36 1.43 -12.27
CA ILE A 106 8.34 2.19 -11.48
C ILE A 106 7.88 3.62 -11.20
N SER A 107 7.31 4.32 -12.19
CA SER A 107 6.82 5.69 -11.99
C SER A 107 5.70 5.75 -10.95
N TRP A 108 4.86 4.72 -10.88
CA TRP A 108 3.81 4.59 -9.89
C TRP A 108 4.38 4.29 -8.50
N LEU A 109 5.30 3.33 -8.39
CA LEU A 109 5.97 3.00 -7.13
C LEU A 109 6.74 4.20 -6.56
N MET A 110 7.43 4.97 -7.41
CA MET A 110 8.08 6.22 -7.02
C MET A 110 7.10 7.22 -6.43
N ARG A 111 5.94 7.41 -7.07
CA ARG A 111 4.89 8.32 -6.57
C ARG A 111 4.29 7.82 -5.26
N LEU A 112 4.04 6.52 -5.14
CA LEU A 112 3.45 5.90 -3.96
C LEU A 112 4.33 6.06 -2.73
N TYR A 113 5.64 5.79 -2.87
CA TYR A 113 6.62 5.84 -1.79
C TYR A 113 7.37 7.17 -1.68
N ARG A 114 6.99 8.18 -2.47
CA ARG A 114 7.63 9.50 -2.53
C ARG A 114 9.15 9.37 -2.72
N ARG A 115 9.55 8.57 -3.71
CA ARG A 115 10.93 8.30 -4.08
C ARG A 115 11.29 9.04 -5.36
N ASP A 116 12.57 9.30 -5.54
CA ASP A 116 13.12 9.82 -6.79
C ASP A 116 13.92 8.74 -7.55
N GLY A 117 14.45 9.08 -8.73
CA GLY A 117 15.18 8.12 -9.56
C GLY A 117 16.45 7.57 -8.91
N GLY A 118 17.05 8.27 -7.94
CA GLY A 118 18.21 7.81 -7.18
C GLY A 118 17.88 6.70 -6.17
N ASP A 119 16.60 6.47 -5.89
CA ASP A 119 16.12 5.38 -5.05
C ASP A 119 15.70 4.14 -5.89
N VAL A 120 15.91 4.17 -7.21
CA VAL A 120 15.61 3.07 -8.14
C VAL A 120 16.90 2.36 -8.56
N ILE A 121 16.92 1.03 -8.44
CA ILE A 121 18.05 0.18 -8.82
C ILE A 121 17.59 -0.79 -9.89
N SER A 122 18.12 -0.67 -11.11
CA SER A 122 17.83 -1.62 -12.18
C SER A 122 18.74 -2.84 -12.08
N GLN A 123 18.15 -4.02 -11.94
CA GLN A 123 18.80 -5.34 -11.95
C GLN A 123 18.06 -6.30 -12.88
N PRO A 124 18.05 -6.06 -14.21
CA PRO A 124 17.31 -6.91 -15.14
C PRO A 124 17.79 -8.35 -15.03
N THR A 125 16.86 -9.29 -14.83
CA THR A 125 17.17 -10.72 -14.77
C THR A 125 16.50 -11.43 -15.94
N GLU A 126 17.25 -12.29 -16.65
CA GLU A 126 16.68 -13.15 -17.69
C GLU A 126 15.60 -14.07 -17.08
N GLY A 127 14.36 -13.93 -17.52
CA GLY A 127 13.22 -14.76 -17.05
C GLY A 127 12.18 -14.04 -16.19
N SER A 128 12.30 -12.73 -15.94
CA SER A 128 11.24 -11.97 -15.26
C SER A 128 10.00 -11.87 -16.17
N ALA A 129 8.91 -12.54 -15.80
CA ALA A 129 7.71 -12.67 -16.64
C ALA A 129 6.97 -11.33 -16.79
N LEU A 130 6.51 -11.06 -18.03
CA LEU A 130 5.72 -9.88 -18.43
C LEU A 130 4.24 -9.97 -18.05
#